data_AF-A0A7S0T4H3-F1
#
_entry.id   AF-A0A7S0T4H3-F1
#
_cell.length_a   1.000
_cell.length_b   1.000
_cell.length_c   1.000
_cell.angle_alpha   90.00
_cell.angle_beta   90.00
_cell.angle_gamma   90.00
#
_symmetry.space_group_name_H-M   'P 1'
#
loop_
_entity.id
_entity.type
_entity.pdbx_description
1 polymer ?
#
loop_
_entity_poly.entity_id
_entity_poly.type
_entity_poly.pdbx_seq_one_letter_code
_entity_poly.pdbx_strand_id
1 'polypeptide(L)'
;ELIWSAVCGAVRQSLQQTANLTSCSLEDVGRRIRGIGFDATCSLVILDENMKPLSVVDQSSATAEASTKSQDTIWNIIVWMDHRAEEEAQIVNDLSVEPSTDGLAASEVVKHFGGAISPENEPPKLLWLKRHSQSTWAR
;
A
#
# COMPACT_ATOMS: atom_id res chain seq x y z
N GLU A 1 1.47 -3.34 10.52
CA GLU A 1 1.94 -4.36 11.51
C GLU A 1 2.43 -5.69 10.93
N LEU A 2 1.59 -6.53 10.31
CA LEU A 2 2.01 -7.88 9.90
C LEU A 2 3.23 -7.90 8.96
N ILE A 3 3.26 -7.04 7.94
CA ILE A 3 4.39 -6.92 7.01
C ILE A 3 5.67 -6.52 7.74
N TRP A 4 5.60 -5.52 8.61
CA TRP A 4 6.77 -5.02 9.33
C TRP A 4 7.34 -6.06 10.30
N SER A 5 6.46 -6.81 10.98
CA SER A 5 6.87 -7.94 11.81
C SER A 5 7.59 -9.02 11.00
N ALA A 6 7.05 -9.36 9.82
CA ALA A 6 7.66 -10.33 8.92
C ALA A 6 9.04 -9.86 8.40
N VAL A 7 9.16 -8.59 8.00
CA VAL A 7 10.44 -7.97 7.60
C VAL A 7 11.46 -8.05 8.73
N CYS A 8 11.09 -7.64 9.95
CA CYS A 8 11.99 -7.73 11.11
C CYS A 8 12.40 -9.18 11.42
N GLY A 9 11.47 -10.13 11.28
CA GLY A 9 11.74 -11.56 11.45
C GLY A 9 12.75 -12.07 10.43
N ALA A 10 12.54 -11.78 9.14
CA ALA A 10 13.42 -12.17 8.05
C ALA A 10 14.83 -11.60 8.23
N VAL A 11 14.95 -10.30 8.53
CA VAL A 11 16.25 -9.65 8.76
C VAL A 11 17.00 -10.32 9.93
N ARG A 12 16.33 -10.56 11.07
CA ARG A 12 16.97 -11.24 12.21
C ARG A 12 17.43 -12.65 11.85
N GLN A 13 16.62 -13.40 11.09
CA GLN A 13 16.98 -14.75 10.65
C GLN A 13 18.20 -14.73 9.72
N SER A 14 18.26 -13.81 8.76
CA SER A 14 19.43 -13.65 7.88
C SER A 14 20.71 -13.31 8.66
N LEU A 15 20.60 -12.47 9.70
CA LEU A 15 21.74 -12.15 10.57
C LEU A 15 22.20 -13.36 11.38
N GLN A 16 21.27 -14.14 11.94
CA GLN A 16 21.57 -15.37 12.67
C GLN A 16 22.25 -16.41 11.77
N GLN A 17 21.74 -16.60 10.56
CA GLN A 17 22.37 -17.49 9.59
C GLN A 17 23.79 -17.05 9.24
N THR A 18 24.01 -15.75 9.03
CA THR A 18 25.33 -15.20 8.73
C THR A 18 26.29 -15.38 9.89
N ALA A 19 25.85 -15.13 11.13
CA ALA A 19 26.64 -15.34 12.34
C ALA A 19 27.08 -16.81 12.47
N ASN A 20 26.15 -17.75 12.23
CA ASN A 20 26.45 -19.18 12.25
C ASN A 20 27.46 -19.60 11.17
N LEU A 21 27.30 -19.12 9.93
CA LEU A 21 28.20 -19.46 8.82
C LEU A 21 29.61 -18.88 8.98
N THR A 22 29.72 -17.71 9.63
CA THR A 22 30.99 -16.99 9.80
C THR A 22 31.65 -17.22 11.16
N SER A 23 31.03 -18.03 12.03
CA SER A 23 31.46 -18.22 13.43
C SER A 23 31.70 -16.90 14.18
N CYS A 24 30.91 -15.86 13.84
CA CYS A 24 30.96 -14.54 14.46
C CYS A 24 29.76 -14.34 15.40
N SER A 25 29.86 -13.41 16.34
CA SER A 25 28.68 -13.01 17.13
C SER A 25 27.67 -12.23 16.26
N LEU A 26 26.40 -12.20 16.67
CA LEU A 26 25.38 -11.34 16.03
C LEU A 26 25.78 -9.86 16.05
N GLU A 27 26.44 -9.42 17.11
CA GLU A 27 26.92 -8.04 17.27
C GLU A 27 28.00 -7.70 16.23
N ASP A 28 28.95 -8.62 16.01
CA ASP A 28 30.01 -8.45 15.01
C ASP A 28 29.46 -8.40 13.59
N VAL A 29 28.47 -9.25 13.28
CA VAL A 29 27.78 -9.22 11.99
C VAL A 29 27.02 -7.91 11.83
N GLY A 30 26.29 -7.49 12.86
CA GLY A 30 25.54 -6.22 12.86
C GLY A 30 26.44 -5.01 12.61
N ARG A 31 27.62 -4.93 13.24
CA ARG A 31 28.60 -3.85 13.03
C ARG A 31 29.13 -3.76 11.59
N ARG A 32 29.05 -4.84 10.81
CA ARG A 32 29.51 -4.87 9.41
C ARG A 32 28.47 -4.36 8.43
N ILE A 33 27.20 -4.24 8.82
CA ILE A 33 26.13 -3.70 7.98
C ILE A 33 26.41 -2.21 7.74
N ARG A 34 26.55 -1.82 6.47
CA ARG A 34 26.81 -0.42 6.08
C ARG A 34 25.58 0.31 5.56
N GLY A 35 24.51 -0.42 5.26
CA GLY A 35 23.25 0.13 4.76
C GLY A 35 22.17 -0.93 4.67
N ILE A 36 20.92 -0.46 4.60
CA ILE A 36 19.73 -1.30 4.42
C ILE A 36 18.91 -0.67 3.29
N GLY A 37 18.56 -1.46 2.29
CA GLY A 37 17.64 -1.08 1.23
C GLY A 37 16.31 -1.80 1.43
N PHE A 38 15.23 -1.14 1.03
CA PHE A 38 13.89 -1.72 1.02
C PHE A 38 13.30 -1.53 -0.37
N ASP A 39 12.72 -2.59 -0.89
CA ASP A 39 11.79 -2.57 -2.00
C ASP A 39 10.48 -3.23 -1.54
N ALA A 40 9.39 -2.87 -2.19
CA ALA A 40 8.08 -3.43 -1.93
C ALA A 40 7.24 -3.34 -3.19
N THR A 41 6.16 -4.12 -3.23
CA THR A 41 5.08 -3.90 -4.20
C THR A 41 4.53 -2.48 -4.08
N CYS A 42 4.03 -1.91 -5.18
CA CYS A 42 3.25 -0.66 -5.21
C CYS A 42 1.83 -0.85 -4.64
N SER A 43 1.78 -1.29 -3.37
CA SER A 43 0.55 -1.38 -2.59
C SER A 43 0.34 -0.09 -1.80
N LEU A 44 -0.91 0.26 -1.56
CA LEU A 44 -1.28 1.48 -0.84
C LEU A 44 -1.44 1.20 0.66
N VAL A 45 -0.68 1.88 1.51
CA VAL A 45 -0.81 1.80 2.98
C VAL A 45 -1.55 3.03 3.51
N ILE A 46 -2.62 2.84 4.29
CA ILE A 46 -3.43 3.91 4.87
C ILE A 46 -3.15 4.04 6.36
N LEU A 47 -2.82 5.26 6.79
CA LEU A 47 -2.53 5.62 8.18
C LEU A 47 -3.21 6.95 8.51
N ASP A 48 -3.49 7.18 9.80
CA ASP A 48 -3.92 8.49 10.29
C ASP A 48 -2.72 9.44 10.55
N GLU A 49 -3.02 10.67 10.95
CA GLU A 49 -2.04 11.70 11.32
C GLU A 49 -1.04 11.27 12.41
N ASN A 50 -1.38 10.25 13.21
CA ASN A 50 -0.54 9.71 14.27
C ASN A 50 0.18 8.42 13.84
N MET A 51 0.24 8.15 12.54
CA MET A 51 0.83 6.93 11.94
C MET A 51 0.14 5.64 12.40
N LYS A 52 -1.13 5.70 12.81
CA LYS A 52 -1.90 4.52 13.19
C LYS A 52 -2.65 3.94 11.98
N PRO A 53 -2.71 2.61 11.83
CA PRO A 53 -3.46 1.96 10.75
C PRO A 53 -4.94 2.39 10.70
N LEU A 54 -5.41 2.77 9.51
CA LEU A 54 -6.84 2.99 9.23
C LEU A 54 -7.38 1.86 8.34
N SER A 55 -8.54 1.32 8.71
CA SER A 55 -9.16 0.23 7.93
C SER A 55 -9.64 0.71 6.57
N VAL A 56 -9.33 -0.05 5.51
CA VAL A 56 -9.90 0.11 4.16
C VAL A 56 -11.13 -0.77 3.93
N VAL A 57 -11.52 -1.55 4.94
CA VAL A 57 -12.73 -2.38 4.95
C VAL A 57 -13.77 -1.67 5.81
N ASP A 58 -14.95 -1.41 5.26
CA ASP A 58 -16.10 -0.99 6.05
C ASP A 58 -16.69 -2.19 6.80
N GLN A 59 -17.02 -2.01 8.07
CA GLN A 59 -17.58 -3.08 8.92
C GLN A 59 -18.91 -3.60 8.39
N SER A 60 -19.66 -2.78 7.64
CA SER A 60 -20.90 -3.18 6.98
C SER A 60 -20.69 -4.19 5.83
N SER A 61 -19.47 -4.26 5.30
CA SER A 61 -19.08 -5.05 4.13
C SER A 61 -18.11 -6.20 4.46
N ALA A 62 -17.85 -6.43 5.74
CA ALA A 62 -16.94 -7.47 6.18
C ALA A 62 -17.49 -8.87 5.83
N THR A 63 -16.75 -9.63 5.03
CA THR A 63 -17.05 -11.02 4.75
C THR A 63 -16.94 -11.86 6.03
N ALA A 64 -17.57 -13.04 6.06
CA ALA A 64 -17.49 -13.99 7.17
C ALA A 64 -16.05 -14.32 7.59
N GLU A 65 -15.10 -14.25 6.63
CA GLU A 65 -13.65 -14.45 6.85
C GLU A 65 -12.95 -13.22 7.47
N ALA A 66 -13.39 -12.01 7.13
CA ALA A 66 -12.91 -10.78 7.78
C ALA A 66 -13.42 -10.67 9.22
N SER A 67 -14.56 -11.29 9.53
CA SER A 67 -15.18 -11.36 10.86
C SER A 67 -14.70 -12.54 11.72
N THR A 68 -13.93 -13.49 11.16
CA THR A 68 -13.30 -14.60 11.92
C THR A 68 -11.84 -14.35 12.32
N LYS A 69 -11.18 -13.34 11.76
CA LYS A 69 -9.86 -12.88 12.24
C LYS A 69 -10.04 -11.95 13.44
N SER A 70 -9.11 -12.02 14.39
CA SER A 70 -9.20 -11.34 15.70
C SER A 70 -9.66 -9.89 15.55
N GLN A 71 -10.46 -9.42 16.52
CA GLN A 71 -10.93 -8.04 16.63
C GLN A 71 -9.81 -6.98 16.47
N ASP A 72 -8.55 -7.38 16.66
CA ASP A 72 -7.35 -6.54 16.62
C ASP A 72 -6.69 -6.42 15.22
N THR A 73 -7.15 -7.15 14.20
CA THR A 73 -6.55 -7.08 12.87
C THR A 73 -7.14 -5.92 12.06
N ILE A 74 -6.33 -4.87 11.85
CA ILE A 74 -6.70 -3.72 11.01
C ILE A 74 -6.20 -3.94 9.58
N TRP A 75 -7.13 -3.97 8.63
CA TRP A 75 -6.83 -4.06 7.20
C TRP A 75 -6.56 -2.68 6.62
N ASN A 76 -5.31 -2.23 6.62
CA ASN A 76 -4.95 -0.88 6.20
C ASN A 76 -4.17 -0.81 4.88
N ILE A 77 -4.17 -1.89 4.10
CA ILE A 77 -3.40 -1.99 2.86
C ILE A 77 -4.29 -2.42 1.71
N ILE A 78 -4.31 -1.64 0.62
CA ILE A 78 -4.86 -2.06 -0.67
C ILE A 78 -3.70 -2.61 -1.49
N VAL A 79 -3.69 -3.93 -1.71
CA VAL A 79 -2.58 -4.60 -2.41
C VAL A 79 -2.49 -4.18 -3.88
N TRP A 80 -1.30 -4.25 -4.47
CA TRP A 80 -1.05 -3.83 -5.86
C TRP A 80 -2.04 -4.47 -6.86
N MET A 81 -2.26 -5.78 -6.74
CA MET A 81 -3.15 -6.60 -7.58
C MET A 81 -4.66 -6.43 -7.31
N ASP A 82 -5.04 -5.50 -6.42
CA ASP A 82 -6.45 -5.22 -6.12
C ASP A 82 -7.07 -4.36 -7.22
N HIS A 83 -8.14 -4.85 -7.84
CA HIS A 83 -8.86 -4.18 -8.94
C HIS A 83 -10.18 -3.52 -8.51
N ARG A 84 -10.43 -3.31 -7.21
CA ARG A 84 -11.69 -2.70 -6.74
C ARG A 84 -11.97 -1.31 -7.31
N ALA A 85 -10.92 -0.62 -7.78
CA ALA A 85 -10.97 0.75 -8.31
C ALA A 85 -11.09 0.80 -9.84
N GLU A 86 -11.65 -0.23 -10.48
CA GLU A 86 -11.84 -0.29 -11.93
C GLU A 86 -12.75 0.83 -12.45
N GLU A 87 -13.88 1.10 -11.79
CA GLU A 87 -14.77 2.20 -12.13
C GLU A 87 -14.05 3.55 -12.00
N GLU A 88 -13.30 3.74 -10.93
CA GLU A 88 -12.53 4.96 -10.68
C GLU A 88 -11.39 5.18 -11.69
N ALA A 89 -10.74 4.11 -12.14
CA ALA A 89 -9.74 4.19 -13.21
C ALA A 89 -10.39 4.63 -14.54
N GLN A 90 -11.57 4.09 -14.86
CA GLN A 90 -12.32 4.49 -16.05
C GLN A 90 -12.71 5.98 -16.00
N ILE A 91 -13.21 6.46 -14.85
CA ILE A 91 -13.53 7.88 -14.66
C ILE A 91 -12.33 8.78 -14.93
N VAL A 92 -11.14 8.41 -14.41
CA VAL A 92 -9.92 9.18 -14.63
C VAL A 92 -9.50 9.17 -16.10
N ASN A 93 -9.62 8.01 -16.77
CA ASN A 93 -9.31 7.87 -18.18
C ASN A 93 -10.26 8.70 -19.06
N ASP A 94 -11.55 8.73 -18.77
CA ASP A 94 -12.53 9.52 -19.53
C ASP A 94 -12.27 11.03 -19.40
N LEU A 95 -11.91 11.50 -18.20
CA LEU A 95 -11.53 12.90 -17.96
C LEU A 95 -10.25 13.32 -18.69
N SER A 96 -9.41 12.36 -19.10
CA SER A 96 -8.16 12.61 -19.82
C SER A 96 -8.37 12.88 -21.32
N VAL A 97 -9.56 12.58 -21.85
CA VAL A 97 -9.91 12.76 -23.27
C VAL A 97 -10.46 14.16 -23.55
N GLU A 98 -11.08 14.79 -22.55
CA GLU A 98 -11.70 16.11 -22.69
C GLU A 98 -10.67 17.26 -22.53
N PRO A 99 -10.71 18.30 -23.37
CA PRO A 99 -9.86 19.48 -23.19
C PRO A 99 -10.22 20.20 -21.88
N SER A 100 -9.34 20.17 -20.87
CA SER A 100 -9.56 20.94 -19.65
C SER A 100 -9.34 22.44 -19.92
N THR A 101 -10.26 23.28 -19.43
CA THR A 101 -10.25 24.74 -19.64
C THR A 101 -9.50 25.48 -18.53
N ASP A 102 -9.08 24.75 -17.52
CA ASP A 102 -8.56 25.16 -16.21
C ASP A 102 -7.09 24.78 -15.99
N GLY A 103 -6.41 24.25 -17.01
CA GLY A 103 -4.95 24.12 -17.05
C GLY A 103 -4.35 22.97 -16.22
N LEU A 104 -5.13 22.30 -15.38
CA LEU A 104 -4.80 20.96 -14.87
C LEU A 104 -5.37 19.94 -15.85
N ALA A 105 -4.59 19.57 -16.86
CA ALA A 105 -5.04 18.58 -17.81
C ALA A 105 -4.77 17.19 -17.22
N ALA A 106 -5.82 16.51 -16.75
CA ALA A 106 -5.75 15.07 -16.42
C ALA A 106 -5.10 14.27 -17.56
N SER A 107 -5.24 14.75 -18.81
CA SER A 107 -4.55 14.26 -20.00
C SER A 107 -3.01 14.31 -19.91
N GLU A 108 -2.41 15.35 -19.32
CA GLU A 108 -0.94 15.43 -19.14
C GLU A 108 -0.43 14.41 -18.12
N VAL A 109 -1.19 14.16 -17.05
CA VAL A 109 -0.82 13.13 -16.07
C VAL A 109 -0.95 11.74 -16.67
N VAL A 110 -2.05 11.44 -17.35
CA VAL A 110 -2.32 10.13 -17.97
C VAL A 110 -1.33 9.79 -19.10
N LYS A 111 -0.74 10.80 -19.78
CA LYS A 111 0.37 10.59 -20.73
C LYS A 111 1.59 9.92 -20.08
N HIS A 112 1.89 10.21 -18.81
CA HIS A 112 2.99 9.56 -18.09
C HIS A 112 2.73 8.07 -17.82
N PHE A 113 1.46 7.64 -17.90
CA PHE A 113 1.04 6.24 -17.78
C PHE A 113 0.86 5.55 -19.14
N GLY A 114 1.30 6.16 -20.24
CA GLY A 114 1.14 5.58 -21.58
C GLY A 114 -0.25 5.78 -22.17
N GLY A 115 -1.04 6.74 -21.66
CA GLY A 115 -2.34 7.11 -22.21
C GLY A 115 -3.55 6.51 -21.50
N ALA A 116 -3.35 5.64 -20.52
CA ALA A 116 -4.40 5.18 -19.62
C ALA A 116 -3.82 4.83 -18.24
N ILE A 117 -4.56 5.16 -17.18
CA ILE A 117 -4.23 4.74 -15.82
C ILE A 117 -4.86 3.38 -15.53
N SER A 118 -4.12 2.52 -14.81
CA SER A 118 -4.58 1.20 -14.36
C SER A 118 -5.30 1.31 -13.00
N PRO A 119 -6.31 0.46 -12.72
CA PRO A 119 -6.89 0.35 -11.37
C PRO A 119 -5.88 -0.05 -10.30
N GLU A 120 -4.75 -0.65 -10.69
CA GLU A 120 -3.65 -0.98 -9.77
C GLU A 120 -2.84 0.24 -9.32
N ASN A 121 -2.97 1.39 -10.01
CA ASN A 121 -2.29 2.61 -9.63
C ASN A 121 -2.95 3.31 -8.43
N GLU A 122 -2.20 4.19 -7.76
CA GLU A 122 -2.65 4.84 -6.53
C GLU A 122 -3.81 5.84 -6.72
N PRO A 123 -3.85 6.67 -7.78
CA PRO A 123 -4.94 7.65 -7.91
C PRO A 123 -6.35 7.01 -7.99
N PRO A 124 -6.59 5.94 -8.78
CA PRO A 124 -7.86 5.22 -8.74
C PRO A 124 -8.19 4.66 -7.35
N LYS A 125 -7.22 4.05 -6.66
CA LYS A 125 -7.42 3.53 -5.29
C LYS A 125 -7.80 4.61 -4.29
N LEU A 126 -7.20 5.79 -4.39
CA LEU A 126 -7.55 6.95 -3.55
C LEU A 126 -8.94 7.50 -3.87
N LEU A 127 -9.32 7.57 -5.15
CA LEU A 127 -10.67 7.97 -5.55
C LEU A 127 -11.71 6.97 -5.03
N TRP A 128 -11.39 5.67 -5.08
CA TRP A 128 -12.23 4.62 -4.51
C TRP A 128 -12.37 4.81 -3.01
N LEU A 129 -11.27 5.03 -2.28
CA LEU A 129 -11.29 5.25 -0.83
C LEU A 129 -12.19 6.44 -0.45
N LYS A 130 -12.09 7.55 -1.20
CA LYS A 130 -12.92 8.74 -1.01
C LYS A 130 -14.42 8.46 -1.21
N ARG A 131 -14.78 7.63 -2.19
CA ARG A 131 -16.17 7.33 -2.54
C ARG A 131 -16.80 6.31 -1.59
N HIS A 132 -16.05 5.24 -1.27
CA HIS A 132 -16.57 4.04 -0.63
C HIS A 132 -16.16 3.87 0.84
N SER A 133 -15.16 4.63 1.32
CA SER A 133 -14.68 4.58 2.71
C SER A 133 -14.56 5.99 3.30
N GLN A 134 -15.67 6.73 3.29
CA GLN A 134 -15.71 8.15 3.67
C GLN A 134 -15.25 8.40 5.12
N SER A 135 -15.50 7.47 6.04
CA SER A 135 -15.07 7.55 7.44
C SER A 135 -13.54 7.45 7.58
N THR A 136 -12.89 6.64 6.74
CA THR A 136 -11.43 6.56 6.65
C THR A 136 -10.87 7.77 5.91
N TRP A 137 -11.51 8.22 4.83
CA TRP A 137 -11.07 9.40 4.07
C TRP A 137 -11.14 10.71 4.87
N ALA A 138 -12.07 10.82 5.81
CA ALA A 138 -12.26 12.01 6.64
C ALA A 138 -11.25 12.15 7.79
N ARG A 139 -10.37 11.16 7.97
CA ARG A 139 -9.39 11.09 9.05
C ARG A 139 -7.97 11.19 8.51
#